data_AF-A0A844BYK6-F1
#
_entry.id   AF-A0A844BYK6-F1
#
_cell.length_a   1.000
_cell.length_b   1.000
_cell.length_c   1.000
_cell.angle_alpha   90.00
_cell.angle_beta   90.00
_cell.angle_gamma   90.00
#
_symmetry.space_group_name_H-M   'P 1'
#
loop_
_entity.id
_entity.type
_entity.pdbx_description
1 polymer ?
#
loop_
_entity_poly.entity_id
_entity_poly.type
_entity_poly.pdbx_seq_one_letter_code
_entity_poly.pdbx_strand_id
1 'polypeptide(L)'
;MHGPAEDSQERQQLADEMRIFGASDEDIAAALKGRKDLNEDFFVLDENWEALKWFLEVSDQFNYTQGVCVGANLVGVKADAEMSGRQYTPEQYDKLRKLMRFAVRELNARMESK
;
A
#
# COMPACT_ATOMS: atom_id res chain seq x y z
N MET A 1 -2.03 -8.73 -23.24
CA MET A 1 -2.56 -7.36 -23.37
C MET A 1 -1.49 -6.47 -22.75
N HIS A 2 -0.96 -5.51 -23.51
CA HIS A 2 0.24 -4.74 -23.17
C HIS A 2 -0.05 -3.80 -21.98
N GLY A 3 0.90 -3.70 -21.04
CA GLY A 3 0.79 -2.74 -19.92
C GLY A 3 0.70 -1.30 -20.42
N PRO A 4 0.37 -0.33 -19.54
CA PRO A 4 0.39 1.08 -19.93
C PRO A 4 1.75 1.40 -20.52
N ALA A 5 1.73 1.93 -21.74
CA ALA A 5 2.94 2.23 -22.49
C ALA A 5 3.73 3.35 -21.77
N GLU A 6 5.00 3.54 -22.15
CA GLU A 6 5.90 4.50 -21.49
C GLU A 6 5.36 5.94 -21.45
N ASP A 7 4.36 6.22 -22.28
CA ASP A 7 3.58 7.44 -22.47
C ASP A 7 2.27 7.49 -21.68
N SER A 8 2.10 6.65 -20.64
CA SER A 8 0.88 6.64 -19.83
C SER A 8 0.63 8.00 -19.16
N GLN A 9 -0.62 8.46 -19.23
CA GLN A 9 -1.05 9.73 -18.65
C GLN A 9 -0.72 9.82 -17.15
N GLU A 10 -0.70 8.69 -16.44
CA GLU A 10 -0.36 8.58 -15.02
C GLU A 10 1.13 8.80 -14.75
N ARG A 11 2.03 8.30 -15.63
CA ARG A 11 3.47 8.59 -15.51
C ARG A 11 3.76 10.07 -15.72
N GLN A 12 3.05 10.68 -16.66
CA GLN A 12 3.17 12.11 -16.93
C GLN A 12 2.66 12.94 -15.76
N GLN A 13 1.49 12.60 -15.20
CA GLN A 13 0.93 13.27 -14.01
C GLN A 13 1.87 13.19 -12.81
N LEU A 14 2.41 12.01 -12.52
CA LEU A 14 3.34 11.84 -11.41
C LEU A 14 4.63 12.65 -11.61
N ALA A 15 5.18 12.67 -12.84
CA ALA A 15 6.36 13.47 -13.16
C ALA A 15 6.09 14.97 -12.96
N ASP A 16 4.92 15.45 -13.37
CA ASP A 16 4.51 16.85 -13.23
C ASP A 16 4.30 17.24 -11.76
N GLU A 17 3.67 16.39 -10.95
CA GLU A 17 3.57 16.58 -9.51
C GLU A 17 4.95 16.66 -8.86
N MET A 18 5.85 15.72 -9.15
CA MET A 18 7.21 15.72 -8.59
C MET A 18 7.99 16.98 -8.98
N ARG A 19 7.82 17.46 -10.21
CA ARG A 19 8.41 18.72 -10.67
C ARG A 19 7.84 19.92 -9.93
N ILE A 20 6.53 19.96 -9.66
CA ILE A 20 5.89 21.00 -8.82
C ILE A 20 6.50 21.01 -7.41
N PHE A 21 6.82 19.85 -6.85
CA PHE A 21 7.47 19.72 -5.55
C PHE A 21 9.00 19.95 -5.60
N GLY A 22 9.56 20.33 -6.75
CA GLY A 22 10.96 20.72 -6.88
C GLY A 22 11.95 19.57 -7.06
N ALA A 23 11.48 18.37 -7.43
CA ALA A 23 12.37 17.27 -7.77
C ALA A 23 13.17 17.57 -9.05
N SER A 24 14.43 17.14 -9.09
CA SER A 24 15.26 17.24 -10.30
C SER A 24 14.79 16.24 -11.36
N ASP A 25 15.07 16.51 -12.63
CA ASP A 25 14.75 15.56 -13.72
C ASP A 25 15.46 14.20 -13.53
N GLU A 26 16.62 14.20 -12.86
CA GLU A 26 17.36 12.97 -12.53
C GLU A 26 16.64 12.15 -11.43
N ASP A 27 16.12 12.82 -10.40
CA ASP A 27 15.31 12.19 -9.34
C ASP A 27 13.97 11.65 -9.88
N ILE A 28 13.32 12.41 -10.78
CA ILE A 28 12.08 11.99 -11.45
C ILE A 28 12.34 10.75 -12.30
N ALA A 29 13.41 10.75 -13.10
CA ALA A 29 13.78 9.60 -13.93
C ALA A 29 14.10 8.36 -13.09
N ALA A 30 14.81 8.53 -11.97
CA ALA A 30 15.11 7.44 -11.04
C ALA A 30 13.84 6.88 -10.37
N ALA A 31 12.94 7.76 -9.94
CA ALA A 31 11.66 7.39 -9.32
C ALA A 31 10.78 6.59 -10.30
N LEU A 32 10.65 7.04 -11.55
CA LEU A 32 9.83 6.37 -12.56
C LEU A 32 10.43 5.03 -13.01
N LYS A 33 11.76 4.94 -13.15
CA LYS A 33 12.45 3.71 -13.56
C LYS A 33 12.28 2.57 -12.56
N GLY A 34 12.11 2.88 -11.27
CA GLY A 34 11.89 1.89 -10.20
C GLY A 34 10.45 1.37 -10.08
N ARG A 35 9.47 2.04 -10.70
CA ARG A 35 8.04 1.74 -10.53
C ARG A 35 7.54 0.66 -11.48
N LYS A 36 7.88 -0.61 -11.19
CA LYS A 36 7.29 -1.78 -11.89
C LYS A 36 5.79 -1.92 -11.63
N ASP A 37 5.31 -1.39 -10.51
CA ASP A 37 3.92 -1.38 -10.06
C ASP A 37 3.00 -0.49 -10.88
N LEU A 38 3.55 0.49 -11.62
CA LEU A 38 2.78 1.27 -12.59
C LEU A 38 2.43 0.47 -13.87
N ASN A 39 2.90 -0.78 -14.01
CA ASN A 39 2.68 -1.59 -15.21
C ASN A 39 1.62 -2.67 -15.06
N GLU A 40 1.06 -2.87 -13.86
CA GLU A 40 0.15 -3.99 -13.58
C GLU A 40 -1.09 -3.49 -12.84
N ASP A 41 -2.12 -3.15 -13.62
CA ASP A 41 -3.47 -3.09 -13.08
C ASP A 41 -3.83 -4.46 -12.52
N PHE A 42 -4.32 -4.50 -11.28
CA PHE A 42 -4.82 -5.71 -10.67
C PHE A 42 -6.30 -5.57 -10.34
N PHE A 43 -7.04 -6.63 -10.63
CA PHE A 43 -8.45 -6.70 -10.27
C PHE A 43 -8.60 -7.16 -8.83
N VAL A 44 -9.47 -6.49 -8.08
CA VAL A 44 -9.86 -6.90 -6.73
C VAL A 44 -11.25 -7.48 -6.81
N LEU A 45 -11.41 -8.75 -6.41
CA LEU A 45 -12.73 -9.37 -6.31
C LEU A 45 -13.61 -8.55 -5.35
N ASP A 46 -14.87 -8.30 -5.72
CA ASP A 46 -15.81 -7.48 -4.94
C ASP A 46 -15.90 -7.89 -3.46
N GLU A 47 -15.85 -9.20 -3.20
CA GLU A 47 -15.89 -9.77 -1.85
C GLU A 47 -14.70 -9.36 -0.95
N ASN A 48 -13.60 -8.88 -1.53
CA ASN A 48 -12.39 -8.45 -0.84
C ASN A 48 -12.28 -6.93 -0.75
N TRP A 49 -13.14 -6.19 -1.45
CA TRP A 49 -13.03 -4.74 -1.59
C TRP A 49 -13.10 -4.01 -0.25
N GLU A 50 -14.06 -4.38 0.60
CA GLU A 50 -14.22 -3.75 1.91
C GLU A 50 -13.05 -4.03 2.86
N ALA A 51 -12.46 -5.23 2.77
CA ALA A 51 -11.27 -5.56 3.55
C ALA A 51 -10.03 -4.82 3.05
N LEU A 52 -9.90 -4.62 1.73
CA LEU A 52 -8.81 -3.84 1.13
C LEU A 52 -8.90 -2.36 1.52
N LYS A 53 -10.08 -1.74 1.42
CA LYS A 53 -10.29 -0.36 1.88
C LYS A 53 -9.87 -0.21 3.34
N TRP A 54 -10.38 -1.11 4.20
CA TRP A 54 -10.05 -1.05 5.61
C TRP A 54 -8.55 -1.22 5.85
N PHE A 55 -7.90 -2.14 5.14
CA PHE A 55 -6.45 -2.30 5.19
C PHE A 55 -5.70 -1.01 4.83
N LEU A 56 -6.12 -0.30 3.78
CA LEU A 56 -5.49 0.95 3.36
C LEU A 56 -5.65 2.05 4.41
N GLU A 57 -6.81 2.14 5.04
CA GLU A 57 -7.10 3.12 6.11
C GLU A 57 -6.22 2.92 7.35
N VAL A 58 -5.96 1.67 7.73
CA VAL A 58 -5.15 1.34 8.93
C VAL A 58 -3.74 0.85 8.57
N SER A 59 -3.25 1.18 7.37
CA SER A 59 -1.95 0.72 6.87
C SER A 59 -0.74 1.30 7.63
N ASP A 60 -0.97 2.31 8.46
CA ASP A 60 -0.01 2.88 9.40
C ASP A 60 0.07 2.12 10.74
N GLN A 61 -0.90 1.24 11.02
CA GLN A 61 -1.03 0.50 12.28
C GLN A 61 -0.16 -0.76 12.33
N PHE A 62 1.15 -0.60 12.23
CA PHE A 62 2.13 -1.68 12.43
C PHE A 62 3.07 -1.39 13.60
N ASN A 63 3.46 -2.46 14.29
CA ASN A 63 4.46 -2.42 15.36
C ASN A 63 5.83 -2.75 14.77
N TYR A 64 6.83 -1.97 15.16
CA TYR A 64 8.22 -2.14 14.75
C TYR A 64 9.12 -2.32 15.96
N THR A 65 10.05 -3.27 15.86
CA THR A 65 11.10 -3.51 16.86
C THR A 65 12.43 -3.60 16.14
N GLN A 66 13.39 -2.74 16.51
CA GLN A 66 14.72 -2.69 15.87
C GLN A 66 14.66 -2.56 14.34
N GLY A 67 13.70 -1.77 13.84
CA GLY A 67 13.47 -1.59 12.40
C GLY A 67 12.68 -2.72 11.74
N VAL A 68 12.46 -3.86 12.41
CA VAL A 68 11.69 -4.99 11.87
C VAL A 68 10.21 -4.86 12.19
N CYS A 69 9.35 -5.06 11.19
CA CYS A 69 7.91 -5.10 11.40
C CYS A 69 7.54 -6.41 12.11
N VAL A 70 7.08 -6.35 13.36
CA VAL A 70 6.74 -7.53 14.17
C VAL A 70 5.27 -7.93 14.07
N GLY A 71 4.44 -7.07 13.50
CA GLY A 71 3.02 -7.36 13.29
C GLY A 71 2.14 -6.13 13.29
N ALA A 72 0.85 -6.32 12.98
CA ALA A 72 -0.14 -5.25 13.07
C ALA A 72 -0.45 -4.88 14.53
N ASN A 73 -0.67 -3.58 14.77
CA ASN A 73 -1.17 -3.06 16.04
C ASN A 73 -2.69 -3.24 16.13
N LEU A 74 -3.12 -4.43 16.55
CA LEU A 74 -4.57 -4.75 16.62
C LEU A 74 -5.35 -3.85 17.59
N VAL A 75 -4.68 -3.31 18.61
CA VAL A 75 -5.30 -2.36 19.56
C VAL A 75 -5.58 -1.04 18.84
N GLY A 76 -4.61 -0.52 18.07
CA GLY A 76 -4.78 0.68 17.26
C GLY A 76 -5.84 0.50 16.18
N VAL A 77 -5.83 -0.62 15.46
CA VAL A 77 -6.85 -0.97 14.45
C VAL A 77 -8.26 -1.02 15.06
N LYS A 78 -8.39 -1.60 16.26
CA LYS A 78 -9.67 -1.64 16.96
C LYS A 78 -10.12 -0.24 17.38
N ALA A 79 -9.23 0.57 17.93
CA ALA A 79 -9.54 1.94 18.35
C ALA A 79 -9.95 2.81 17.15
N ASP A 80 -9.24 2.70 16.01
CA ASP A 80 -9.60 3.37 14.76
C ASP A 80 -11.00 2.97 14.27
N ALA A 81 -11.30 1.67 14.27
CA ALA A 81 -12.62 1.17 13.89
C ALA A 81 -13.74 1.70 14.81
N GLU A 82 -13.46 1.80 16.12
CA GLU A 82 -14.41 2.37 17.10
C GLU A 82 -14.61 3.88 16.88
N MET A 83 -13.53 4.64 16.69
CA MET A 83 -13.59 6.10 16.49
C MET A 83 -14.21 6.50 15.15
N SER A 84 -13.99 5.71 14.10
CA SER A 84 -14.58 5.90 12.78
C SER A 84 -16.04 5.41 12.70
N GLY A 85 -16.54 4.75 13.74
CA GLY A 85 -17.87 4.14 13.74
C GLY A 85 -18.02 3.00 12.73
N ARG A 86 -16.91 2.36 12.33
CA ARG A 86 -16.89 1.31 11.32
C ARG A 86 -17.57 0.05 11.85
N GLN A 87 -18.57 -0.44 11.13
CA GLN A 87 -19.15 -1.76 11.36
C GLN A 87 -18.48 -2.78 10.45
N TYR A 88 -18.07 -3.92 11.00
CA TYR A 88 -17.43 -4.98 10.25
C TYR A 88 -17.92 -6.37 10.69
N THR A 89 -17.96 -7.28 9.72
CA THR A 89 -18.28 -8.69 9.94
C THR A 89 -17.03 -9.47 10.36
N PRO A 90 -17.19 -10.64 11.00
CA PRO A 90 -16.06 -11.53 11.29
C PRO A 90 -15.26 -11.92 10.03
N GLU A 91 -15.93 -12.08 8.89
CA GLU A 91 -15.27 -12.42 7.62
C GLU A 91 -14.40 -11.28 7.09
N GLN A 92 -14.89 -10.04 7.14
CA GLN A 92 -14.11 -8.86 6.75
C GLN A 92 -12.87 -8.70 7.65
N TYR A 93 -13.00 -8.95 8.95
CA TYR A 93 -11.85 -8.94 9.85
C TYR A 93 -10.84 -10.06 9.55
N ASP A 94 -11.29 -11.28 9.22
CA ASP A 94 -10.38 -12.35 8.81
C ASP A 94 -9.60 -11.98 7.53
N LYS A 95 -10.29 -11.40 6.53
CA LYS A 95 -9.66 -10.88 5.30
C LYS A 95 -8.64 -9.78 5.60
N LEU A 96 -8.98 -8.82 6.47
CA LEU A 96 -8.03 -7.81 6.95
C LEU A 96 -6.79 -8.44 7.59
N ARG A 97 -6.98 -9.44 8.47
CA ARG A 97 -5.88 -10.14 9.15
C ARG A 97 -4.98 -10.90 8.19
N LYS A 98 -5.48 -11.34 7.04
CA LYS A 98 -4.67 -11.93 5.96
C LYS A 98 -3.83 -10.87 5.26
N LEU A 99 -4.43 -9.74 4.87
CA LEU A 99 -3.71 -8.62 4.24
C LEU A 99 -2.59 -8.09 5.14
N MET A 100 -2.87 -7.85 6.43
CA MET A 100 -1.85 -7.40 7.39
C MET A 100 -0.71 -8.40 7.55
N ARG A 101 -1.01 -9.71 7.61
CA ARG A 101 0.04 -10.75 7.69
C ARG A 101 0.89 -10.78 6.43
N PHE A 102 0.29 -10.62 5.26
CA PHE A 102 1.01 -10.52 4.00
C PHE A 102 1.92 -9.27 3.98
N ALA A 103 1.38 -8.11 4.35
CA ALA A 103 2.13 -6.86 4.41
C ALA A 103 3.36 -6.94 5.33
N VAL A 104 3.25 -7.57 6.51
CA VAL A 104 4.41 -7.78 7.41
C VAL A 104 5.53 -8.56 6.70
N ARG A 105 5.19 -9.61 5.95
CA ARG A 105 6.18 -10.42 5.22
C ARG A 105 6.85 -9.60 4.12
N GLU A 106 6.07 -8.84 3.36
CA GLU A 106 6.60 -7.98 2.29
C GLU A 106 7.47 -6.84 2.81
N LEU A 107 7.06 -6.18 3.88
CA LEU A 107 7.83 -5.13 4.53
C LEU A 107 9.19 -5.66 5.00
N ASN A 108 9.21 -6.83 5.62
CA ASN A 108 10.45 -7.43 6.11
C ASN A 108 11.34 -7.94 4.96
N ALA A 109 10.77 -8.58 3.93
CA ALA A 109 11.53 -9.06 2.77
C ALA A 109 12.27 -7.94 2.04
N ARG A 110 11.66 -6.75 1.95
CA ARG A 110 12.31 -5.57 1.35
C ARG A 110 13.51 -5.06 2.14
N MET A 111 13.54 -5.27 3.46
CA MET A 111 14.70 -4.90 4.28
C MET A 111 15.85 -5.88 4.12
N GLU A 112 15.56 -7.17 3.93
CA GLU A 112 16.59 -8.20 3.68
C GLU A 112 17.23 -8.07 2.30
N SER A 113 16.56 -7.43 1.35
CA SER A 113 17.05 -7.20 -0.02
C SER A 113 17.94 -5.97 -0.22
N LYS A 114 18.26 -5.24 0.87
CA LYS A 114 19.17 -4.08 0.86
C LYS A 114 20.53 -4.44 1.47
#